data_AF-A0A7C4B1L5-F1
#
_entry.id   AF-A0A7C4B1L5-F1
#
_cell.length_a   1.000
_cell.length_b   1.000
_cell.length_c   1.000
_cell.angle_alpha   90.00
_cell.angle_beta   90.00
_cell.angle_gamma   90.00
#
_symmetry.space_group_name_H-M   'P 1'
#
loop_
_entity.id
_entity.type
_entity.pdbx_description
1 polymer ?
#
loop_
_entity_poly.entity_id
_entity_poly.type
_entity_poly.pdbx_seq_one_letter_code
_entity_poly.pdbx_strand_id
1 'polypeptide(L)'
;MLYSYLFGILSVEKDFKTVLLLDIYSGLLTAKQRRLCDMYYNQDYSLSEIAEHEKTTRQAVRDGIEKAKQKLESFERSLGLCEKKTRLALALAKARMISDDPRFNEAIDEIERIWETADGV
;
A
#
# COMPACT_ATOMS: atom_id res chain seq x y z
N MET A 1 -7.48 16.28 11.98
CA MET A 1 -8.70 15.72 12.61
C MET A 1 -9.61 14.96 11.64
N LEU A 2 -9.58 15.18 10.32
CA LEU A 2 -10.30 14.35 9.33
C LEU A 2 -9.74 12.91 9.19
N TYR A 3 -8.43 12.73 9.35
CA TYR A 3 -7.79 11.40 9.30
C TYR A 3 -8.29 10.45 10.40
N SER A 4 -8.67 10.96 11.58
CA SER A 4 -9.20 10.10 12.66
C SER A 4 -10.61 9.61 12.39
N TYR A 5 -11.41 10.37 11.62
CA TYR A 5 -12.79 10.01 11.27
C TYR A 5 -12.84 9.05 10.08
N LEU A 6 -11.99 9.24 9.08
CA LEU A 6 -11.87 8.31 7.95
C LEU A 6 -11.29 6.96 8.40
N PHE A 7 -10.38 6.97 9.37
CA PHE A 7 -9.81 5.76 10.00
C PHE A 7 -10.81 5.04 10.92
N GLY A 8 -11.80 5.75 11.47
CA GLY A 8 -12.82 5.18 12.37
C GLY A 8 -14.04 4.56 11.66
N ILE A 9 -14.32 4.94 10.41
CA ILE A 9 -15.44 4.39 9.61
C ILE A 9 -15.02 3.10 8.89
N LEU A 10 -13.73 2.87 8.71
CA LEU A 10 -13.20 1.70 8.00
C LEU A 10 -12.89 0.54 8.95
N SER A 11 -13.91 -0.05 9.54
CA SER A 11 -13.79 -1.38 10.15
C SER A 11 -14.68 -2.36 9.42
N VAL A 12 -14.07 -3.23 8.60
CA VAL A 12 -14.24 -4.70 8.58
C VAL A 12 -13.35 -5.28 7.45
N GLU A 13 -12.62 -6.34 7.80
CA GLU A 13 -11.89 -7.34 6.99
C GLU A 13 -10.41 -7.16 6.60
N LYS A 14 -9.89 -6.00 6.18
CA LYS A 14 -8.45 -5.86 5.85
C LYS A 14 -7.92 -4.48 6.24
N ASP A 15 -6.74 -4.43 6.85
CA ASP A 15 -6.08 -3.17 7.22
C ASP A 15 -5.67 -2.39 5.97
N PHE A 16 -6.51 -1.44 5.55
CA PHE A 16 -6.31 -0.61 4.35
C PHE A 16 -4.95 0.11 4.35
N LYS A 17 -4.44 0.47 5.52
CA LYS A 17 -3.10 1.04 5.65
C LYS A 17 -2.04 0.04 5.17
N THR A 18 -2.19 -1.24 5.49
CA THR A 18 -1.25 -2.28 5.07
C THR A 18 -1.29 -2.49 3.55
N VAL A 19 -2.47 -2.37 2.93
CA VAL A 19 -2.60 -2.45 1.45
C VAL A 19 -1.81 -1.33 0.78
N LEU A 20 -1.99 -0.08 1.20
CA LEU A 20 -1.23 1.06 0.67
C LEU A 20 0.29 0.89 0.84
N LEU A 21 0.71 0.32 1.97
CA LEU A 21 2.12 0.04 2.20
C LEU A 21 2.65 -1.11 1.35
N LEU A 22 1.82 -2.11 1.02
CA LEU A 22 2.20 -3.19 0.10
C LEU A 22 2.42 -2.64 -1.31
N ASP A 23 1.58 -1.74 -1.79
CA ASP A 23 1.75 -1.10 -3.10
C ASP A 23 3.08 -0.36 -3.22
N ILE A 24 3.62 0.12 -2.09
CA ILE A 24 4.85 0.92 -2.06
C ILE A 24 6.08 0.10 -1.66
N TYR A 25 5.94 -0.94 -0.83
CA TYR A 25 7.10 -1.61 -0.23
C TYR A 25 7.08 -3.13 -0.41
N SER A 26 6.16 -3.70 -1.20
CA SER A 26 6.11 -5.15 -1.43
C SER A 26 7.40 -5.72 -2.03
N GLY A 27 8.12 -4.93 -2.83
CA GLY A 27 9.44 -5.28 -3.40
C GLY A 27 10.53 -5.51 -2.34
N LEU A 28 10.41 -4.91 -1.15
CA LEU A 28 11.39 -5.02 -0.07
C LEU A 28 11.10 -6.20 0.88
N LEU A 29 9.96 -6.84 0.74
CA LEU A 29 9.61 -8.03 1.51
C LEU A 29 10.35 -9.25 0.97
N THR A 30 10.52 -10.27 1.82
CA THR A 30 11.02 -11.56 1.30
C THR A 30 9.97 -12.18 0.39
N ALA A 31 10.40 -13.01 -0.57
CA ALA A 31 9.47 -13.66 -1.50
C ALA A 31 8.35 -14.44 -0.78
N LYS A 32 8.64 -15.06 0.37
CA LYS A 32 7.62 -15.73 1.19
C LYS A 32 6.63 -14.72 1.80
N GLN A 33 7.11 -13.64 2.38
CA GLN A 33 6.25 -12.60 2.98
C GLN A 33 5.36 -11.93 1.93
N ARG A 34 5.94 -11.56 0.77
CA ARG A 34 5.21 -10.99 -0.36
C ARG A 34 4.10 -11.93 -0.83
N ARG A 35 4.38 -13.22 -1.03
CA ARG A 35 3.37 -14.21 -1.44
C ARG A 35 2.24 -14.38 -0.42
N LEU A 36 2.57 -14.47 0.87
CA LEU A 36 1.54 -14.58 1.92
C LEU A 36 0.64 -13.33 1.96
N CYS A 37 1.25 -12.15 1.84
CA CYS A 37 0.50 -10.90 1.79
C CYS A 37 -0.33 -10.77 0.50
N ASP A 38 0.19 -11.22 -0.64
CA ASP A 38 -0.53 -11.18 -1.92
C ASP A 38 -1.77 -12.08 -1.89
N MET A 39 -1.63 -13.34 -1.45
CA MET A 39 -2.77 -14.25 -1.29
C MET A 39 -3.82 -13.68 -0.34
N TYR A 40 -3.38 -13.10 0.78
CA TYR A 40 -4.29 -12.57 1.79
C TYR A 40 -4.96 -11.26 1.35
N TYR A 41 -4.19 -10.25 0.93
CA TYR A 41 -4.70 -8.91 0.65
C TYR A 41 -5.25 -8.76 -0.76
N ASN A 42 -4.59 -9.33 -1.78
CA ASN A 42 -4.94 -9.12 -3.20
C ASN A 42 -5.82 -10.23 -3.78
N GLN A 43 -5.70 -11.47 -3.30
CA GLN A 43 -6.44 -12.62 -3.85
C GLN A 43 -7.60 -13.08 -2.95
N ASP A 44 -7.87 -12.38 -1.85
CA ASP A 44 -8.97 -12.69 -0.91
C ASP A 44 -8.92 -14.08 -0.25
N TYR A 45 -7.76 -14.74 -0.19
CA TYR A 45 -7.63 -16.02 0.51
C TYR A 45 -7.73 -15.82 2.02
N SER A 46 -8.46 -16.71 2.69
CA SER A 46 -8.45 -16.83 4.14
C SER A 46 -7.14 -17.42 4.65
N LEU A 47 -6.82 -17.18 5.93
CA LEU A 47 -5.62 -17.75 6.57
C LEU A 47 -5.58 -19.29 6.53
N SER A 48 -6.74 -19.94 6.49
CA SER A 48 -6.85 -21.40 6.40
C SER A 48 -6.52 -21.88 4.98
N GLU A 49 -7.06 -21.23 3.95
CA GLU A 49 -6.77 -21.56 2.55
C GLU A 49 -5.29 -21.34 2.21
N ILE A 50 -4.69 -20.26 2.72
CA ILE A 50 -3.25 -20.03 2.57
C ILE A 50 -2.44 -21.11 3.28
N ALA A 51 -2.87 -21.55 4.47
CA ALA A 51 -2.16 -22.58 5.22
C ALA A 51 -2.17 -23.92 4.49
N GLU A 52 -3.30 -24.29 3.91
CA GLU A 52 -3.43 -25.48 3.05
C GLU A 52 -2.55 -25.37 1.79
N HIS A 53 -2.62 -24.23 1.10
CA HIS A 53 -1.84 -23.97 -0.12
C HIS A 53 -0.32 -24.01 0.13
N GLU A 54 0.14 -23.37 1.21
CA GLU A 54 1.56 -23.29 1.59
C GLU A 54 2.03 -24.49 2.43
N LYS A 55 1.17 -25.50 2.64
CA LYS A 55 1.45 -26.72 3.44
C LYS A 55 2.04 -26.38 4.81
N THR A 56 1.42 -25.43 5.50
CA THR A 56 1.88 -24.88 6.77
C THR A 56 0.70 -24.76 7.75
N THR A 57 0.95 -24.26 8.96
CA THR A 57 -0.14 -24.01 9.92
C THR A 57 -0.75 -22.61 9.72
N ARG A 58 -2.04 -22.47 10.04
CA ARG A 58 -2.74 -21.17 10.07
C ARG A 58 -2.01 -20.15 10.94
N GLN A 59 -1.43 -20.59 12.05
CA GLN A 59 -0.64 -19.73 12.93
C GLN A 59 0.63 -19.21 12.26
N ALA A 60 1.36 -20.08 11.54
CA ALA A 60 2.56 -19.68 10.82
C ALA A 60 2.26 -18.69 9.67
N VAL A 61 1.11 -18.84 8.99
CA VAL A 61 0.64 -17.85 8.01
C VAL A 61 0.38 -16.50 8.68
N ARG A 62 -0.40 -16.49 9.77
CA ARG A 62 -0.72 -15.28 10.52
C ARG A 62 0.55 -14.54 10.98
N ASP A 63 1.49 -15.27 11.55
CA ASP A 63 2.76 -14.70 12.03
C ASP A 63 3.62 -14.18 10.86
N GLY A 64 3.55 -14.83 9.70
CA GLY A 64 4.23 -14.40 8.48
C GLY A 64 3.70 -13.06 7.97
N ILE A 65 2.38 -12.91 7.91
CA ILE A 65 1.69 -11.67 7.49
C ILE A 65 1.95 -10.55 8.51
N GLU A 66 1.86 -10.84 9.81
CA GLU A 66 2.11 -9.86 10.87
C GLU A 66 3.56 -9.34 10.83
N LYS A 67 4.54 -10.24 10.64
CA LYS A 67 5.95 -9.83 10.45
C LYS A 67 6.16 -9.02 9.18
N ALA A 68 5.44 -9.31 8.11
CA ALA A 68 5.50 -8.51 6.89
C ALA A 68 4.95 -7.10 7.16
N LYS A 69 3.78 -6.99 7.79
CA LYS A 69 3.18 -5.72 8.21
C LYS A 69 4.14 -4.86 9.04
N GLN A 70 4.78 -5.44 10.06
CA GLN A 70 5.74 -4.71 10.90
C GLN A 70 6.94 -4.17 10.10
N LYS A 71 7.41 -4.93 9.09
CA LYS A 71 8.47 -4.45 8.18
C LYS A 71 7.99 -3.29 7.32
N LEU A 72 6.81 -3.40 6.71
CA LEU A 72 6.20 -2.35 5.90
C LEU A 72 6.07 -1.05 6.70
N GLU A 73 5.60 -1.13 7.95
CA GLU A 73 5.52 0.03 8.83
C GLU A 73 6.90 0.59 9.21
N SER A 74 7.91 -0.28 9.36
CA SER A 74 9.29 0.17 9.59
C SER A 74 9.85 0.90 8.38
N PHE A 75 9.60 0.41 7.17
CA PHE A 75 10.00 1.08 5.94
C PHE A 75 9.33 2.44 5.81
N GLU A 76 8.03 2.54 6.13
CA GLU A 76 7.36 3.83 6.14
C GLU A 76 7.93 4.81 7.16
N ARG A 77 8.25 4.35 8.38
CA ARG A 77 8.91 5.20 9.38
C ARG A 77 10.28 5.72 8.91
N SER A 78 11.01 4.92 8.14
CA SER A 78 12.34 5.27 7.66
C SER A 78 12.33 6.10 6.38
N LEU A 79 11.42 5.81 5.44
CA LEU A 79 11.43 6.38 4.09
C LEU A 79 10.31 7.41 3.87
N GLY A 80 9.16 7.22 4.51
CA GLY A 80 8.00 8.12 4.44
C GLY A 80 7.44 8.29 3.03
N LEU A 81 7.56 7.28 2.17
CA LEU A 81 7.20 7.41 0.75
C LEU A 81 5.69 7.46 0.57
N CYS A 82 4.91 6.76 1.40
CA CYS A 82 3.45 6.84 1.35
C CYS A 82 2.98 8.27 1.65
N GLU A 83 3.50 8.88 2.71
CA GLU A 83 3.18 10.26 3.05
C GLU A 83 3.62 11.24 1.94
N LYS A 84 4.84 11.09 1.42
CA LYS A 84 5.36 11.95 0.34
C LYS A 84 4.51 11.85 -0.94
N LYS A 85 4.15 10.63 -1.37
CA LYS A 85 3.28 10.39 -2.52
C LYS A 85 1.90 11.03 -2.32
N THR A 86 1.34 10.88 -1.12
CA THR A 86 0.04 11.48 -0.77
C THR A 86 0.10 13.01 -0.83
N ARG A 87 1.14 13.61 -0.26
CA ARG A 87 1.35 15.06 -0.28
C ARG A 87 1.55 15.59 -1.71
N LEU A 88 2.28 14.86 -2.54
CA LEU A 88 2.48 15.21 -3.94
C LEU A 88 1.15 15.19 -4.70
N ALA A 89 0.38 14.11 -4.59
CA ALA A 89 -0.94 14.01 -5.24
C ALA A 89 -1.88 15.15 -4.82
N LEU A 90 -1.89 15.52 -3.54
CA LEU A 90 -2.67 16.67 -3.05
C LEU A 90 -2.16 18.01 -3.62
N ALA A 91 -0.85 18.18 -3.75
CA ALA A 91 -0.27 19.40 -4.32
C ALA A 91 -0.62 19.52 -5.81
N LEU A 92 -0.52 18.43 -6.57
CA LEU A 92 -0.86 18.39 -7.99
C LEU A 92 -2.36 18.61 -8.22
N ALA A 93 -3.23 17.99 -7.42
CA ALA A 93 -4.67 18.23 -7.47
C ALA A 93 -5.01 19.71 -7.24
N LYS A 94 -4.38 20.37 -6.26
CA LYS A 94 -4.53 21.81 -6.06
C LYS A 94 -4.01 22.62 -7.24
N ALA A 95 -2.90 22.18 -7.85
CA ALA A 95 -2.32 22.84 -9.01
C ALA A 95 -3.30 22.83 -10.19
N ARG A 96 -3.95 21.68 -10.48
CA ARG A 96 -5.01 21.56 -11.51
C ARG A 96 -6.20 22.50 -11.26
N MET A 97 -6.54 22.78 -10.00
CA MET A 97 -7.63 23.72 -9.69
C MET A 97 -7.26 25.18 -10.00
N ILE A 98 -5.98 25.51 -10.13
CA ILE A 98 -5.51 26.89 -10.38
C ILE A 98 -5.46 27.20 -11.88
N SER A 99 -5.21 26.20 -12.72
CA SER A 99 -5.08 26.36 -14.17
C SER A 99 -5.60 25.14 -14.91
N ASP A 100 -6.47 25.38 -15.90
CA ASP A 100 -6.98 24.35 -16.83
C ASP A 100 -6.22 24.36 -18.17
N ASP A 101 -5.01 24.90 -18.19
CA ASP A 101 -4.15 24.89 -19.39
C ASP A 101 -3.79 23.42 -19.75
N PRO A 102 -4.05 22.96 -20.99
CA PRO A 102 -3.73 21.61 -21.42
C PRO A 102 -2.26 21.22 -21.26
N ARG A 103 -1.32 22.15 -21.50
CA ARG A 103 0.12 21.90 -21.33
C ARG A 103 0.50 21.73 -19.87
N PHE A 104 -0.19 22.44 -18.99
CA PHE A 104 0.00 22.33 -17.55
C PHE A 104 -0.54 21.00 -17.03
N ASN A 105 -1.72 20.59 -17.49
CA ASN A 105 -2.28 19.28 -17.18
C ASN A 105 -1.40 18.13 -17.70
N GLU A 106 -0.83 18.26 -18.89
CA GLU A 106 0.09 17.27 -19.46
C GLU A 106 1.38 17.12 -18.62
N ALA A 107 1.94 18.24 -18.14
CA ALA A 107 3.08 18.21 -17.22
C ALA A 107 2.73 17.55 -15.87
N ILE A 108 1.51 17.75 -15.37
CA ILE A 108 1.04 17.05 -14.16
C ILE A 108 0.91 15.55 -14.42
N ASP A 109 0.32 15.15 -15.55
CA ASP A 109 0.20 13.74 -15.94
C ASP A 109 1.57 13.06 -16.07
N GLU A 110 2.59 13.80 -16.53
CA GLU A 110 3.97 13.30 -16.58
C GLU A 110 4.53 13.05 -15.18
N ILE A 111 4.32 13.98 -14.24
CA ILE A 111 4.77 13.82 -12.84
C ILE A 111 4.04 12.65 -12.16
N GLU A 112 2.75 12.47 -12.42
CA GLU A 112 1.96 11.36 -11.87
C GLU A 112 2.49 10.01 -12.38
N ARG A 113 2.85 9.91 -13.67
CA ARG A 113 3.42 8.71 -14.28
C ARG A 113 4.74 8.24 -13.64
N ILE A 114 5.56 9.15 -13.10
CA ILE A 114 6.81 8.79 -12.41
C ILE A 114 6.54 7.85 -11.22
N TRP A 115 5.37 7.95 -10.59
CA TRP A 115 4.98 7.16 -9.42
C TRP A 115 4.08 5.96 -9.74
N GLU A 116 3.71 5.74 -11.01
CA GLU A 116 2.87 4.62 -11.45
C GLU A 116 3.69 3.39 -11.86
N THR A 117 4.97 3.55 -12.21
CA THR A 117 5.82 2.45 -12.70
C THR A 117 6.47 1.58 -11.62
N ALA A 118 6.11 1.74 -10.35
CA ALA A 118 6.76 1.02 -9.25
C ALA A 118 5.81 -0.05 -8.68
N ASP A 119 6.05 -1.33 -9.03
CA ASP A 119 5.48 -2.53 -8.41
C ASP A 119 5.96 -2.69 -6.94
N GLY A 120 5.70 -1.68 -6.11
CA GLY A 120 6.55 -1.36 -4.97
C GLY A 120 7.85 -0.69 -5.43
N VAL A 121 8.41 0.15 -4.57
CA VAL A 121 9.81 0.62 -4.65
C VAL A 121 10.73 -0.57 -4.87
#